data_AF-A0A6S7C8I3-F1
#
_entry.id   AF-A0A6S7C8I3-F1
#
_cell.length_a   1.000
_cell.length_b   1.000
_cell.length_c   1.000
_cell.angle_alpha   90.00
_cell.angle_beta   90.00
_cell.angle_gamma   90.00
#
_symmetry.space_group_name_H-M   'P 1'
#
loop_
_entity.id
_entity.type
_entity.pdbx_description
1 polymer ?
#
loop_
_entity_poly.entity_id
_entity_poly.type
_entity_poly.pdbx_seq_one_letter_code
_entity_poly.pdbx_strand_id
1 'polypeptide(L)'
;MSSAESQPLIECEHCASIYRRHPLEPGETANCARCGTILWRYSGLTLSNWLALAIAALIVFGVANAYPVASMSVQGMVQQASLLDAIDITWRQGHYVVAVMTGLAGFVLPLFQLIVLLWVLGPLSRGVEPAEFRGAMRLLGLLRPWCMVPVFLLGVLVAVVKLAGMAAVAPGVGLFAFGVLTIFLTMLGRLTPHVLWRYAESGGVVPVHVPEAGPDAVLTGCHVCGQVQAVPRADDPEAEHHCVRCHAVVHYRKPDHLARTWALLLAAMVFYIPANVLPVMKVSSVLGDSAHTILGGVVELWNMGSWDIALIVFIASVAVPLTKLLALILLLLTEQWRSTTNLRPRTRLYQMVEFIGQWSMLDVFVVILLAALADFQGLMEISAGAGAAAFGVVVILTMLAAMSFDLRRSWDLEDVSELDDAAPAGGGRAASAAGAQAG
;
A
#
# COMPACT_ATOMS: atom_id res chain seq x y z
N MET A 1 -20.00 36.94 -18.04
CA MET A 1 -20.55 35.72 -17.41
C MET A 1 -19.99 34.47 -18.11
N SER A 2 -18.69 34.14 -17.99
CA SER A 2 -18.11 33.00 -18.76
C SER A 2 -16.81 32.40 -18.18
N SER A 3 -16.75 32.12 -16.88
CA SER A 3 -15.61 31.36 -16.29
C SER A 3 -15.96 30.53 -15.05
N ALA A 4 -17.24 30.49 -14.64
CA ALA A 4 -17.67 29.78 -13.44
C ALA A 4 -18.08 28.31 -13.68
N GLU A 5 -18.11 27.82 -14.92
CA GLU A 5 -18.98 26.70 -15.29
C GLU A 5 -18.34 25.32 -15.49
N SER A 6 -17.06 25.11 -15.20
CA SER A 6 -16.50 23.75 -15.22
C SER A 6 -15.40 23.51 -14.21
N GLN A 7 -15.71 23.76 -12.93
CA GLN A 7 -14.83 23.30 -11.84
C GLN A 7 -14.78 21.76 -11.86
N PRO A 8 -13.60 21.14 -11.92
CA PRO A 8 -13.49 19.70 -11.97
C PRO A 8 -13.98 19.06 -10.67
N LEU A 9 -14.55 17.87 -10.80
CA LEU A 9 -15.07 17.09 -9.69
C LEU A 9 -13.99 16.14 -9.15
N ILE A 10 -14.14 15.77 -7.88
CA ILE A 10 -13.29 14.79 -7.19
C ILE A 10 -14.17 13.85 -6.36
N GLU A 11 -13.92 12.55 -6.47
CA GLU A 11 -14.54 11.52 -5.62
C GLU A 11 -13.65 11.24 -4.40
N CYS A 12 -14.26 11.02 -3.24
CA CYS A 12 -13.59 10.44 -2.09
C CYS A 12 -13.37 8.93 -2.27
N GLU A 13 -12.13 8.47 -2.15
CA GLU A 13 -11.75 7.06 -2.35
C GLU A 13 -12.39 6.07 -1.37
N HIS A 14 -12.82 6.52 -0.17
CA HIS A 14 -13.35 5.62 0.86
C HIS A 14 -14.88 5.60 0.99
N CYS A 15 -15.55 6.72 0.70
CA CYS A 15 -17.02 6.83 0.86
C CYS A 15 -17.75 7.28 -0.40
N ALA A 16 -17.06 7.37 -1.54
CA ALA A 16 -17.60 7.74 -2.86
C ALA A 16 -18.25 9.14 -2.96
N SER A 17 -18.16 9.98 -1.91
CA SER A 17 -18.75 11.32 -1.94
C SER A 17 -18.03 12.21 -2.96
N ILE A 18 -18.80 12.92 -3.78
CA ILE A 18 -18.29 13.77 -4.85
C ILE A 18 -18.31 15.23 -4.43
N TYR A 19 -17.21 15.92 -4.67
CA TYR A 19 -17.02 17.33 -4.35
C TYR A 19 -16.57 18.11 -5.59
N ARG A 20 -16.85 19.41 -5.62
CA ARG A 20 -16.23 20.34 -6.57
C ARG A 20 -14.84 20.73 -6.05
N ARG A 21 -13.84 20.68 -6.91
CA ARG A 21 -12.48 21.04 -6.55
C ARG A 21 -12.34 22.55 -6.55
N HIS A 22 -11.89 23.09 -5.41
CA HIS A 22 -11.47 24.48 -5.28
C HIS A 22 -9.94 24.58 -5.15
N PRO A 23 -9.32 25.67 -5.64
CA PRO A 23 -7.92 25.94 -5.34
C PRO A 23 -7.74 26.10 -3.83
N LEU A 24 -6.66 25.55 -3.28
CA LEU A 24 -6.31 25.68 -1.86
C LEU A 24 -5.25 26.77 -1.71
N GLU A 25 -5.37 27.53 -0.62
CA GLU A 25 -4.34 28.47 -0.18
C GLU A 25 -3.19 27.74 0.56
N PRO A 26 -2.02 28.39 0.71
CA PRO A 26 -0.90 27.81 1.42
C PRO A 26 -1.26 27.36 2.85
N GLY A 27 -1.11 26.07 3.14
CA GLY A 27 -1.41 25.48 4.44
C GLY A 27 -2.81 24.88 4.57
N GLU A 28 -3.69 25.11 3.60
CA GLU A 28 -5.04 24.52 3.61
C GLU A 28 -5.04 23.04 3.20
N THR A 29 -6.06 22.34 3.71
CA THR A 29 -6.34 20.93 3.41
C THR A 29 -7.83 20.73 3.16
N ALA A 30 -8.18 20.00 2.09
CA ALA A 30 -9.56 19.64 1.81
C ALA A 30 -9.90 18.30 2.47
N ASN A 31 -10.94 18.27 3.29
CA ASN A 31 -11.41 17.06 3.99
C ASN A 31 -12.79 16.65 3.48
N CYS A 32 -13.04 15.35 3.40
CA CYS A 32 -14.35 14.79 3.12
C CYS A 32 -15.29 15.04 4.30
N ALA A 33 -16.43 15.68 4.04
CA ALA A 33 -17.45 15.95 5.07
C ALA A 33 -18.11 14.67 5.63
N ARG A 34 -18.15 13.59 4.85
CA ARG A 34 -18.79 12.32 5.23
C ARG A 34 -17.87 11.47 6.13
N CYS A 35 -16.76 11.00 5.57
CA CYS A 35 -15.84 10.09 6.27
C CYS A 35 -14.70 10.78 7.03
N GLY A 36 -14.45 12.08 6.79
CA GLY A 36 -13.36 12.83 7.43
C GLY A 36 -11.98 12.64 6.79
N THR A 37 -11.88 11.89 5.70
CA THR A 37 -10.60 11.65 5.01
C THR A 37 -10.12 12.88 4.26
N ILE A 38 -8.81 13.10 4.26
CA ILE A 38 -8.17 14.19 3.52
C ILE A 38 -8.20 13.88 2.02
N LEU A 39 -8.88 14.73 1.23
CA LEU A 39 -9.03 14.57 -0.21
C LEU A 39 -7.81 15.07 -1.00
N TRP A 40 -7.30 16.26 -0.64
CA TRP A 40 -6.01 16.76 -1.12
C TRP A 40 -5.46 17.85 -0.19
N ARG A 41 -4.15 18.08 -0.29
CA ARG A 41 -3.43 19.11 0.47
C ARG A 41 -2.76 20.08 -0.50
N TYR A 42 -2.54 21.31 -0.05
CA TYR A 42 -1.70 22.25 -0.78
C TYR A 42 -0.28 21.68 -1.00
N SER A 43 0.25 21.86 -2.20
CA SER A 43 1.61 21.49 -2.58
C SER A 43 2.33 22.71 -3.16
N GLY A 44 3.36 23.20 -2.47
CA GLY A 44 4.19 24.30 -2.95
C GLY A 44 5.23 23.89 -4.00
N LEU A 45 5.33 22.60 -4.36
CA LEU A 45 6.29 22.09 -5.32
C LEU A 45 5.73 22.18 -6.75
N THR A 46 6.47 22.85 -7.63
CA THR A 46 6.20 22.90 -9.07
C THR A 46 6.59 21.59 -9.76
N LEU A 47 6.11 21.37 -10.99
CA LEU A 47 6.48 20.18 -11.79
C LEU A 47 8.01 20.06 -11.99
N SER A 48 8.70 21.18 -12.20
CA SER A 48 10.16 21.20 -12.34
C SER A 48 10.87 20.80 -11.04
N ASN A 49 10.34 21.19 -9.88
CA ASN A 49 10.90 20.78 -8.58
C ASN A 49 10.70 19.28 -8.34
N TRP A 50 9.54 18.74 -8.71
CA TRP A 50 9.28 17.30 -8.67
C TRP A 50 10.20 16.52 -9.60
N LEU A 51 10.44 17.03 -10.81
CA LEU A 51 11.38 16.43 -11.76
C LEU A 51 12.81 16.42 -11.19
N ALA A 52 13.28 17.54 -10.64
CA ALA A 52 14.60 17.62 -10.01
C ALA A 52 14.73 16.63 -8.85
N LEU A 53 13.69 16.50 -8.02
CA LEU A 53 13.64 15.52 -6.94
C LEU A 53 13.69 14.08 -7.45
N ALA A 54 12.99 13.76 -8.54
CA ALA A 54 13.01 12.43 -9.16
C ALA A 54 14.40 12.09 -9.75
N ILE A 55 15.08 13.07 -10.36
CA ILE A 55 16.44 12.89 -10.88
C ILE A 55 17.42 12.67 -9.72
N ALA A 56 17.33 13.48 -8.67
CA ALA A 56 18.14 13.32 -7.47
C ALA A 56 17.90 11.94 -6.82
N ALA A 57 16.65 11.49 -6.73
CA ALA A 57 16.31 10.18 -6.21
C ALA A 57 16.92 9.04 -7.04
N LEU A 58 16.94 9.15 -8.37
CA LEU A 58 17.59 8.15 -9.23
C LEU A 58 19.12 8.09 -9.02
N ILE A 59 19.77 9.24 -8.83
CA ILE A 59 21.21 9.31 -8.55
C ILE A 59 21.50 8.68 -7.18
N VAL A 60 20.75 9.08 -6.14
CA VAL A 60 20.91 8.51 -4.79
C VAL A 60 20.59 7.02 -4.77
N PHE A 61 19.62 6.56 -5.57
CA PHE A 61 19.33 5.13 -5.74
C PHE A 61 20.53 4.36 -6.28
N GLY A 62 21.24 4.91 -7.27
CA GLY A 62 22.49 4.33 -7.77
C GLY A 62 23.55 4.23 -6.68
N VAL A 63 23.75 5.30 -5.90
CA VAL A 63 24.70 5.30 -4.76
C VAL A 63 24.30 4.28 -3.68
N ALA A 64 23.02 4.24 -3.30
CA ALA A 64 22.52 3.36 -2.24
C ALA A 64 22.76 1.87 -2.55
N ASN A 65 22.69 1.48 -3.83
CA ASN A 65 22.91 0.10 -4.26
C ASN A 65 24.36 -0.21 -4.64
N ALA A 66 25.21 0.79 -4.90
CA ALA A 66 26.61 0.61 -5.25
C ALA A 66 27.54 0.50 -4.03
N TYR A 67 27.13 1.03 -2.88
CA TYR A 67 27.94 1.03 -1.66
C TYR A 67 27.36 0.09 -0.58
N PRO A 68 28.21 -0.50 0.26
CA PRO A 68 27.77 -1.37 1.34
C PRO A 68 26.93 -0.60 2.35
N VAL A 69 25.91 -1.26 2.88
CA VAL A 69 24.98 -0.70 3.84
C VAL A 69 25.54 -0.80 5.26
N ALA A 70 26.16 -1.94 5.58
CA ALA A 70 26.88 -2.14 6.83
C ALA A 70 28.14 -2.97 6.58
N SER A 71 29.13 -2.76 7.44
CA SER A 71 30.31 -3.62 7.53
C SER A 71 30.41 -4.20 8.94
N MET A 72 30.85 -5.43 9.03
CA MET A 72 31.04 -6.14 10.28
C MET A 72 32.46 -6.69 10.34
N SER A 73 33.12 -6.55 11.49
CA SER A 73 34.44 -7.15 11.70
C SER A 73 34.41 -8.16 12.84
N VAL A 74 34.92 -9.36 12.57
CA VAL A 74 35.05 -10.44 13.55
C VAL A 74 36.44 -11.06 13.39
N GLN A 75 37.24 -11.01 14.46
CA GLN A 75 38.56 -11.65 14.52
C GLN A 75 39.50 -11.29 13.35
N GLY A 76 39.42 -10.04 12.87
CA GLY A 76 40.25 -9.53 11.77
C GLY A 76 39.69 -9.76 10.36
N MET A 77 38.61 -10.54 10.20
CA MET A 77 37.87 -10.61 8.95
C MET A 77 36.84 -9.48 8.90
N VAL A 78 36.78 -8.79 7.77
CA VAL A 78 35.80 -7.72 7.51
C VAL A 78 34.83 -8.21 6.46
N GLN A 79 33.55 -8.29 6.80
CA GLN A 79 32.46 -8.53 5.87
C GLN A 79 31.71 -7.23 5.60
N GLN A 80 31.33 -7.01 4.34
CA GLN A 80 30.54 -5.86 3.92
C GLN A 80 29.36 -6.37 3.09
N ALA A 81 28.17 -5.84 3.33
CA ALA A 81 27.00 -6.23 2.56
C ALA A 81 26.23 -5.01 2.05
N SER A 82 25.98 -4.97 0.74
CA SER A 82 24.94 -4.16 0.11
C SER A 82 23.62 -4.93 0.02
N LEU A 83 22.54 -4.27 -0.40
CA LEU A 83 21.27 -4.93 -0.71
C LEU A 83 21.45 -6.01 -1.79
N LEU A 84 22.24 -5.73 -2.82
CA LEU A 84 22.45 -6.65 -3.93
C LEU A 84 23.28 -7.87 -3.51
N ASP A 85 24.26 -7.67 -2.62
CA ASP A 85 25.02 -8.79 -2.05
C ASP A 85 24.12 -9.70 -1.23
N ALA A 86 23.21 -9.12 -0.43
CA ALA A 86 22.25 -9.90 0.35
C ALA A 86 21.32 -10.75 -0.54
N ILE A 87 20.91 -10.22 -1.69
CA ILE A 87 20.11 -10.96 -2.67
C ILE A 87 20.94 -12.07 -3.32
N ASP A 88 22.19 -11.80 -3.74
CA ASP A 88 23.06 -12.81 -4.39
C ASP A 88 23.40 -13.97 -3.44
N ILE A 89 23.76 -13.67 -2.20
CA ILE A 89 24.06 -14.69 -1.17
C ILE A 89 22.84 -15.58 -0.95
N THR A 90 21.67 -14.97 -0.71
CA THR A 90 20.41 -15.70 -0.47
C THR A 90 19.99 -16.54 -1.67
N TRP A 91 20.25 -16.05 -2.88
CA TRP A 91 19.99 -16.78 -4.13
C TRP A 91 20.87 -18.03 -4.23
N ARG A 92 22.17 -17.90 -3.96
CA ARG A 92 23.13 -19.02 -3.99
C ARG A 92 22.85 -20.07 -2.93
N GLN A 93 22.31 -19.67 -1.77
CA GLN A 93 21.83 -20.56 -0.71
C GLN A 93 20.56 -21.34 -1.08
N GLY A 94 19.97 -21.11 -2.27
CA GLY A 94 18.78 -21.82 -2.76
C GLY A 94 17.45 -21.24 -2.27
N HIS A 95 17.46 -20.09 -1.60
CA HIS A 95 16.27 -19.42 -1.08
C HIS A 95 15.68 -18.43 -2.11
N TYR A 96 15.35 -18.96 -3.30
CA TYR A 96 14.92 -18.17 -4.45
C TYR A 96 13.70 -17.28 -4.19
N VAL A 97 12.71 -17.78 -3.44
CA VAL A 97 11.48 -17.01 -3.16
C VAL A 97 11.79 -15.73 -2.40
N VAL A 98 12.61 -15.81 -1.34
CA VAL A 98 12.99 -14.65 -0.52
C VAL A 98 13.87 -13.70 -1.33
N ALA A 99 14.83 -14.22 -2.10
CA ALA A 99 15.68 -13.42 -2.96
C ALA A 99 14.89 -12.64 -4.02
N VAL A 100 13.95 -13.30 -4.71
CA VAL A 100 13.09 -12.66 -5.73
C VAL A 100 12.20 -11.61 -5.10
N MET A 101 11.55 -11.92 -3.98
CA MET A 101 10.67 -10.97 -3.28
C MET A 101 11.44 -9.70 -2.87
N THR A 102 12.57 -9.87 -2.21
CA THR A 102 13.41 -8.76 -1.77
C THR A 102 13.99 -7.99 -2.95
N GLY A 103 14.47 -8.67 -3.99
CA GLY A 103 14.97 -8.03 -5.20
C GLY A 103 13.90 -7.21 -5.92
N LEU A 104 12.67 -7.72 -6.02
CA LEU A 104 11.57 -6.96 -6.60
C LEU A 104 11.25 -5.72 -5.76
N ALA A 105 10.99 -5.89 -4.46
CA ALA A 105 10.51 -4.82 -3.59
C ALA A 105 11.59 -3.78 -3.24
N GLY A 106 12.84 -4.20 -3.09
CA GLY A 106 13.96 -3.37 -2.70
C GLY A 106 14.71 -2.71 -3.87
N PHE A 107 14.72 -3.33 -5.05
CA PHE A 107 15.52 -2.86 -6.19
C PHE A 107 14.68 -2.60 -7.45
N VAL A 108 14.02 -3.62 -8.00
CA VAL A 108 13.38 -3.53 -9.33
C VAL A 108 12.20 -2.56 -9.33
N LEU A 109 11.28 -2.69 -8.38
CA LEU A 109 10.07 -1.86 -8.32
C LEU A 109 10.38 -0.38 -8.04
N PRO A 110 11.26 -0.02 -7.08
CA PRO A 110 11.66 1.38 -6.88
C PRO A 110 12.36 1.98 -8.08
N LEU A 111 13.26 1.24 -8.74
CA LEU A 111 13.93 1.70 -9.97
C LEU A 111 12.91 1.98 -11.06
N PHE A 112 11.98 1.04 -11.27
CA PHE A 112 10.97 1.17 -12.31
C PHE A 112 9.97 2.31 -12.00
N GLN A 113 9.59 2.51 -10.73
CA GLN A 113 8.81 3.67 -10.31
C GLN A 113 9.54 4.99 -10.65
N LEU A 114 10.83 5.11 -10.33
CA LEU A 114 11.62 6.31 -10.62
C LEU A 114 11.70 6.59 -12.12
N ILE A 115 11.92 5.56 -12.93
CA ILE A 115 11.95 5.67 -14.40
C ILE A 115 10.60 6.16 -14.94
N VAL A 116 9.48 5.57 -14.49
CA VAL A 116 8.14 5.98 -14.90
C VAL A 116 7.85 7.43 -14.48
N LEU A 117 8.23 7.83 -13.27
CA LEU A 117 8.07 9.21 -12.82
C LEU A 117 8.88 10.19 -13.66
N LEU A 118 10.13 9.87 -14.00
CA LEU A 118 10.97 10.71 -14.87
C LEU A 118 10.39 10.81 -16.28
N TRP A 119 9.91 9.68 -16.82
CA TRP A 119 9.25 9.62 -18.13
C TRP A 119 8.02 10.52 -18.22
N VAL A 120 7.26 10.61 -17.12
CA VAL A 120 6.04 11.44 -17.04
C VAL A 120 6.36 12.90 -16.74
N LEU A 121 7.19 13.15 -15.72
CA LEU A 121 7.49 14.51 -15.26
C LEU A 121 8.31 15.30 -16.27
N GLY A 122 9.16 14.64 -17.06
CA GLY A 122 10.02 15.30 -18.06
C GLY A 122 9.23 16.07 -19.13
N PRO A 123 8.32 15.44 -19.89
CA PRO A 123 7.47 16.15 -20.86
C PRO A 123 6.48 17.08 -20.17
N LEU A 124 5.90 16.66 -19.03
CA LEU A 124 4.89 17.44 -18.33
C LEU A 124 5.44 18.76 -17.78
N SER A 125 6.69 18.78 -17.29
CA SER A 125 7.35 20.03 -16.86
C SER A 125 7.63 20.99 -18.02
N ARG A 126 7.58 20.52 -19.27
CA ARG A 126 7.71 21.32 -20.49
C ARG A 126 6.35 21.73 -21.08
N GLY A 127 5.24 21.35 -20.44
CA GLY A 127 3.89 21.62 -20.92
C GLY A 127 3.47 20.72 -22.09
N VAL A 128 4.13 19.57 -22.28
CA VAL A 128 3.82 18.61 -23.35
C VAL A 128 3.23 17.34 -22.75
N GLU A 129 2.21 16.77 -23.39
CA GLU A 129 1.66 15.47 -22.98
C GLU A 129 2.71 14.36 -23.21
N PRO A 130 3.07 13.57 -22.18
CA PRO A 130 3.98 12.46 -22.35
C PRO A 130 3.46 11.42 -23.34
N ALA A 131 4.34 10.82 -24.14
CA ALA A 131 4.00 9.64 -24.91
C ALA A 131 3.54 8.51 -23.98
N GLU A 132 2.42 7.87 -24.32
CA GLU A 132 1.79 6.81 -23.52
C GLU A 132 1.45 7.21 -22.08
N PHE A 133 1.05 8.48 -21.86
CA PHE A 133 0.71 8.99 -20.52
C PHE A 133 -0.31 8.11 -19.78
N ARG A 134 -1.30 7.58 -20.51
CA ARG A 134 -2.35 6.71 -19.97
C ARG A 134 -1.79 5.39 -19.43
N GLY A 135 -0.92 4.74 -20.19
CA GLY A 135 -0.24 3.51 -19.79
C GLY A 135 0.68 3.74 -18.59
N ALA A 136 1.47 4.82 -18.62
CA ALA A 136 2.36 5.19 -17.53
C ALA A 136 1.61 5.42 -16.21
N MET A 137 0.43 6.05 -16.25
CA MET A 137 -0.39 6.29 -15.06
C MET A 137 -1.00 5.00 -14.48
N ARG A 138 -1.44 4.06 -15.33
CA ARG A 138 -1.88 2.73 -14.87
C ARG A 138 -0.73 1.98 -14.21
N LEU A 139 0.43 1.99 -14.84
CA LEU A 139 1.62 1.31 -14.35
C LEU A 139 2.08 1.89 -13.02
N LEU A 140 2.12 3.22 -12.89
CA LEU A 140 2.46 3.90 -11.64
C LEU A 140 1.48 3.55 -10.51
N GLY A 141 0.18 3.44 -10.82
CA GLY A 141 -0.84 2.98 -9.87
C GLY A 141 -0.58 1.56 -9.36
N LEU A 142 -0.11 0.67 -10.24
CA LEU A 142 0.25 -0.71 -9.88
C LEU A 142 1.54 -0.78 -9.05
N LEU A 143 2.58 -0.01 -9.39
CA LEU A 143 3.91 -0.10 -8.76
C LEU A 143 3.97 0.52 -7.37
N ARG A 144 3.30 1.66 -7.17
CA ARG A 144 3.42 2.49 -5.98
C ARG A 144 3.19 1.74 -4.66
N PRO A 145 2.15 0.89 -4.51
CA PRO A 145 1.91 0.17 -3.26
C PRO A 145 3.09 -0.74 -2.84
N TRP A 146 3.90 -1.21 -3.79
CA TRP A 146 4.93 -2.21 -3.58
C TRP A 146 6.32 -1.64 -3.33
N CYS A 147 6.49 -0.32 -3.39
CA CYS A 147 7.79 0.30 -3.17
C CYS A 147 8.07 0.44 -1.68
N MET A 148 8.84 -0.50 -1.14
CA MET A 148 9.05 -0.66 0.31
C MET A 148 10.43 -0.20 0.79
N VAL A 149 11.08 0.71 0.06
CA VAL A 149 12.40 1.27 0.44
C VAL A 149 12.43 1.84 1.88
N PRO A 150 11.40 2.59 2.36
CA PRO A 150 11.39 3.04 3.76
C PRO A 150 11.44 1.89 4.76
N VAL A 151 10.82 0.75 4.42
CA VAL A 151 10.74 -0.45 5.26
C VAL A 151 12.06 -1.20 5.22
N PHE A 152 12.72 -1.25 4.06
CA PHE A 152 14.08 -1.77 3.95
C PHE A 152 15.06 -1.02 4.85
N LEU A 153 15.05 0.32 4.85
CA LEU A 153 15.90 1.12 5.75
C LEU A 153 15.67 0.76 7.22
N LEU A 154 14.41 0.61 7.64
CA LEU A 154 14.09 0.19 8.99
C LEU A 154 14.63 -1.22 9.29
N GLY A 155 14.49 -2.16 8.33
CA GLY A 155 15.05 -3.50 8.44
C GLY A 155 16.58 -3.51 8.60
N VAL A 156 17.28 -2.64 7.85
CA VAL A 156 18.72 -2.43 8.03
C VAL A 156 19.05 -1.95 9.43
N LEU A 157 18.35 -0.94 9.93
CA LEU A 157 18.60 -0.40 11.28
C LEU A 157 18.40 -1.48 12.34
N VAL A 158 17.33 -2.27 12.24
CA VAL A 158 17.07 -3.39 13.15
C VAL A 158 18.17 -4.45 13.04
N ALA A 159 18.60 -4.81 11.83
CA ALA A 159 19.67 -5.79 11.62
C ALA A 159 21.01 -5.31 12.23
N VAL A 160 21.38 -4.05 12.01
CA VAL A 160 22.58 -3.44 12.59
C VAL A 160 22.53 -3.45 14.11
N VAL A 161 21.40 -3.06 14.72
CA VAL A 161 21.23 -3.09 16.18
C VAL A 161 21.35 -4.51 16.72
N LYS A 162 20.77 -5.51 16.04
CA LYS A 162 20.84 -6.91 16.44
C LYS A 162 22.27 -7.46 16.39
N LEU A 163 23.02 -7.12 15.34
CA LEU A 163 24.41 -7.58 15.17
C LEU A 163 25.41 -6.82 16.04
N ALA A 164 25.13 -5.55 16.37
CA ALA A 164 25.99 -4.74 17.23
C ALA A 164 26.12 -5.32 18.66
N GLY A 165 25.16 -6.13 19.10
CA GLY A 165 25.26 -6.89 20.36
C GLY A 165 26.27 -8.04 20.33
N MET A 166 26.70 -8.48 19.13
CA MET A 166 27.57 -9.64 18.93
C MET A 166 28.94 -9.28 18.34
N ALA A 167 29.02 -8.23 17.52
CA ALA A 167 30.23 -7.82 16.81
C ALA A 167 30.31 -6.30 16.61
N ALA A 168 31.51 -5.81 16.24
CA ALA A 168 31.68 -4.42 15.86
C ALA A 168 31.07 -4.19 14.46
N VAL A 169 29.91 -3.53 14.42
CA VAL A 169 29.21 -3.17 13.19
C VAL A 169 29.38 -1.68 12.92
N ALA A 170 29.91 -1.34 11.75
CA ALA A 170 30.02 0.03 11.29
C ALA A 170 29.00 0.31 10.18
N PRO A 171 28.21 1.40 10.27
CA PRO A 171 27.31 1.79 9.20
C PRO A 171 28.10 2.22 7.95
N GLY A 172 27.70 1.71 6.79
CA GLY A 172 28.30 2.06 5.51
C GLY A 172 27.64 3.26 4.83
N VAL A 173 28.25 3.74 3.74
CA VAL A 173 27.71 4.85 2.92
C VAL A 173 26.32 4.50 2.38
N GLY A 174 26.07 3.22 2.06
CA GLY A 174 24.79 2.73 1.58
C GLY A 174 23.64 3.04 2.54
N LEU A 175 23.85 2.91 3.86
CA LEU A 175 22.81 3.21 4.87
C LEU A 175 22.33 4.66 4.80
N PHE A 176 23.26 5.62 4.73
CA PHE A 176 22.92 7.04 4.63
C PHE A 176 22.25 7.35 3.29
N ALA A 177 22.71 6.75 2.20
CA ALA A 177 22.09 6.88 0.89
C ALA A 177 20.66 6.32 0.87
N PHE A 178 20.39 5.16 1.48
CA PHE A 178 19.03 4.64 1.68
C PHE A 178 18.16 5.55 2.56
N GLY A 179 18.76 6.23 3.55
CA GLY A 179 18.11 7.25 4.36
C GLY A 179 17.61 8.44 3.52
N VAL A 180 18.50 9.03 2.72
CA VAL A 180 18.16 10.14 1.81
C VAL A 180 17.15 9.68 0.74
N LEU A 181 17.36 8.50 0.16
CA LEU A 181 16.46 7.91 -0.82
C LEU A 181 15.06 7.69 -0.24
N THR A 182 14.96 7.24 1.01
CA THR A 182 13.68 7.05 1.72
C THR A 182 12.93 8.37 1.83
N ILE A 183 13.61 9.47 2.16
CA ILE A 183 13.00 10.80 2.22
C ILE A 183 12.49 11.21 0.83
N PHE A 184 13.31 11.07 -0.21
CA PHE A 184 12.93 11.43 -1.58
C PHE A 184 11.77 10.58 -2.10
N LEU A 185 11.78 9.26 -1.89
CA LEU A 185 10.68 8.38 -2.29
C LEU A 185 9.41 8.65 -1.48
N THR A 186 9.51 9.00 -0.20
CA THR A 186 8.35 9.40 0.61
C THR A 186 7.71 10.69 0.08
N MET A 187 8.54 11.65 -0.33
CA MET A 187 8.06 12.88 -0.98
C MET A 187 7.44 12.59 -2.36
N LEU A 188 8.12 11.84 -3.21
CA LEU A 188 7.63 11.42 -4.54
C LEU A 188 6.38 10.55 -4.45
N GLY A 189 6.22 9.80 -3.35
CA GLY A 189 5.02 9.02 -3.05
C GLY A 189 3.74 9.85 -2.93
N ARG A 190 3.84 11.19 -2.82
CA ARG A 190 2.69 12.11 -2.91
C ARG A 190 2.16 12.27 -4.33
N LEU A 191 2.96 11.96 -5.36
CA LEU A 191 2.56 11.99 -6.77
C LEU A 191 1.77 10.72 -7.11
N THR A 192 0.51 10.70 -6.70
CA THR A 192 -0.44 9.68 -7.17
C THR A 192 -0.77 9.91 -8.64
N PRO A 193 -1.23 8.87 -9.38
CA PRO A 193 -1.78 9.05 -10.72
C PRO A 193 -2.80 10.20 -10.78
N HIS A 194 -3.70 10.29 -9.79
CA HIS A 194 -4.67 11.39 -9.66
C HIS A 194 -4.01 12.78 -9.59
N VAL A 195 -2.93 12.91 -8.82
CA VAL A 195 -2.20 14.19 -8.67
C VAL A 195 -1.50 14.58 -9.95
N LEU A 196 -0.86 13.64 -10.65
CA LEU A 196 -0.17 13.90 -11.92
C LEU A 196 -1.16 14.32 -13.02
N TRP A 197 -2.31 13.67 -13.08
CA TRP A 197 -3.41 14.07 -13.96
C TRP A 197 -3.95 15.47 -13.63
N ARG A 198 -4.05 15.83 -12.35
CA ARG A 198 -4.42 17.21 -11.93
C ARG A 198 -3.38 18.24 -12.35
N TYR A 199 -2.09 17.92 -12.25
CA TYR A 199 -1.04 18.80 -12.75
C TYR A 199 -1.15 19.00 -14.27
N ALA A 200 -1.47 17.94 -15.01
CA ALA A 200 -1.69 18.02 -16.45
C ALA A 200 -2.91 18.89 -16.81
N GLU A 201 -4.02 18.79 -16.07
CA GLU A 201 -5.19 19.67 -16.25
C GLU A 201 -4.86 21.13 -15.96
N SER A 202 -4.26 21.40 -14.80
CA SER A 202 -3.90 22.76 -14.40
C SER A 202 -2.88 23.40 -15.35
N GLY A 203 -2.03 22.59 -15.98
CA GLY A 203 -1.09 23.03 -17.01
C GLY A 203 -1.69 23.18 -18.41
N GLY A 204 -2.98 22.89 -18.60
CA GLY A 204 -3.65 22.96 -19.91
C GLY A 204 -3.20 21.88 -20.91
N VAL A 205 -2.48 20.86 -20.45
CA VAL A 205 -1.93 19.78 -21.28
C VAL A 205 -3.02 18.78 -21.67
N VAL A 206 -4.02 18.59 -20.81
CA VAL A 206 -5.14 17.67 -21.02
C VAL A 206 -6.46 18.39 -20.73
N PRO A 207 -7.54 18.07 -21.45
CA PRO A 207 -8.82 18.76 -21.28
C PRO A 207 -9.46 18.44 -19.92
N VAL A 208 -10.11 19.44 -19.33
CA VAL A 208 -10.96 19.25 -18.15
C VAL A 208 -12.31 18.72 -18.63
N HIS A 209 -12.68 17.53 -18.17
CA HIS A 209 -13.99 16.96 -18.42
C HIS A 209 -14.86 17.11 -17.16
N VAL A 210 -16.05 17.68 -17.31
CA VAL A 210 -17.07 17.72 -16.24
C VAL A 210 -18.28 16.96 -16.77
N PRO A 211 -18.67 15.84 -16.14
CA PRO A 211 -19.81 15.07 -16.59
C PRO A 211 -21.12 15.82 -16.31
N GLU A 212 -22.08 15.66 -17.20
CA GLU A 212 -23.46 16.10 -16.96
C GLU A 212 -24.14 15.10 -16.03
N ALA A 213 -24.62 15.58 -14.88
CA ALA A 213 -25.38 14.76 -13.94
C ALA A 213 -26.84 14.68 -14.41
N GLY A 214 -27.17 13.62 -15.15
CA GLY A 214 -28.55 13.28 -15.51
C GLY A 214 -29.24 12.42 -14.44
N PRO A 215 -30.58 12.38 -14.41
CA PRO A 215 -31.34 11.51 -13.50
C PRO A 215 -31.04 10.01 -13.71
N ASP A 216 -30.72 9.64 -14.95
CA ASP A 216 -30.44 8.26 -15.36
C ASP A 216 -28.95 7.88 -15.27
N ALA A 217 -28.12 8.72 -14.66
CA ALA A 217 -26.69 8.48 -14.53
C ALA A 217 -26.22 8.59 -13.08
N VAL A 218 -25.27 7.74 -12.70
CA VAL A 218 -24.56 7.81 -11.44
C VAL A 218 -23.15 8.33 -11.71
N LEU A 219 -22.73 9.30 -10.92
CA LEU A 219 -21.37 9.81 -11.00
C LEU A 219 -20.41 8.88 -10.25
N THR A 220 -19.30 8.53 -10.89
CA THR A 220 -18.23 7.74 -10.28
C THR A 220 -16.87 8.22 -10.78
N GLY A 221 -15.87 8.17 -9.93
CA GLY A 221 -14.48 8.43 -10.27
C GLY A 221 -13.79 7.20 -10.86
N CYS A 222 -12.90 7.43 -11.80
CA CYS A 222 -12.00 6.41 -12.29
C CYS A 222 -10.91 6.11 -11.23
N HIS A 223 -10.77 4.84 -10.84
CA HIS A 223 -9.75 4.39 -9.89
C HIS A 223 -8.29 4.63 -10.36
N VAL A 224 -8.06 4.82 -11.67
CA VAL A 224 -6.72 5.10 -12.21
C VAL A 224 -6.45 6.59 -12.26
N CYS A 225 -7.24 7.36 -13.02
CA CYS A 225 -6.94 8.78 -13.26
C CYS A 225 -7.68 9.73 -12.31
N GLY A 226 -8.73 9.28 -11.62
CA GLY A 226 -9.52 10.10 -10.68
C GLY A 226 -10.54 11.00 -11.36
N GLN A 227 -10.68 10.89 -12.68
CA GLN A 227 -11.70 11.60 -13.45
C GLN A 227 -13.09 11.12 -13.01
N VAL A 228 -13.93 12.04 -12.55
CA VAL A 228 -15.35 11.77 -12.32
C VAL A 228 -16.07 11.75 -13.67
N GLN A 229 -16.90 10.75 -13.87
CA GLN A 229 -17.69 10.52 -15.08
C GLN A 229 -19.10 10.05 -14.72
N ALA A 230 -20.06 10.39 -15.57
CA ALA A 230 -21.41 9.88 -15.49
C ALA A 230 -21.46 8.50 -16.14
N VAL A 231 -21.92 7.51 -15.38
CA VAL A 231 -22.14 6.13 -15.83
C VAL A 231 -23.64 5.86 -15.80
N PRO A 232 -24.25 5.29 -16.85
CA PRO A 232 -25.69 5.02 -16.87
C PRO A 232 -26.11 4.13 -15.69
N ARG A 233 -27.25 4.45 -15.08
CA ARG A 233 -27.80 3.75 -13.92
C ARG A 233 -28.50 2.44 -14.29
N ALA A 234 -28.93 2.33 -15.55
CA ALA A 234 -29.73 1.24 -16.09
C ALA A 234 -28.92 0.15 -16.83
N ASP A 235 -27.61 0.34 -16.98
CA ASP A 235 -26.76 -0.66 -17.61
C ASP A 235 -26.52 -1.85 -16.67
N ASP A 236 -26.45 -3.05 -17.26
CA ASP A 236 -26.14 -4.30 -16.56
C ASP A 236 -24.92 -4.09 -15.65
N PRO A 237 -24.85 -4.70 -14.44
CA PRO A 237 -23.65 -4.66 -13.60
C PRO A 237 -22.36 -5.14 -14.31
N GLU A 238 -22.52 -5.82 -15.45
CA GLU A 238 -21.48 -6.35 -16.33
C GLU A 238 -21.13 -5.44 -17.52
N ALA A 239 -21.85 -4.33 -17.75
CA ALA A 239 -21.51 -3.39 -18.82
C ALA A 239 -20.16 -2.72 -18.55
N GLU A 240 -19.16 -3.01 -19.39
CA GLU A 240 -17.82 -2.46 -19.25
C GLU A 240 -17.79 -0.99 -19.69
N HIS A 241 -17.80 -0.08 -18.71
CA HIS A 241 -17.60 1.34 -18.97
C HIS A 241 -16.11 1.66 -19.02
N HIS A 242 -15.66 2.32 -20.09
CA HIS A 242 -14.29 2.79 -20.18
C HIS A 242 -14.17 4.26 -19.77
N CYS A 243 -13.08 4.58 -19.08
CA CYS A 243 -12.79 5.96 -18.75
C CYS A 243 -12.54 6.79 -20.01
N VAL A 244 -13.24 7.92 -20.17
CA VAL A 244 -13.07 8.84 -21.30
C VAL A 244 -11.65 9.42 -21.40
N ARG A 245 -10.91 9.40 -20.29
CA ARG A 245 -9.58 9.99 -20.18
C ARG A 245 -8.45 8.97 -20.30
N CYS A 246 -8.48 7.92 -19.48
CA CYS A 246 -7.39 6.93 -19.42
C CYS A 246 -7.74 5.58 -20.05
N HIS A 247 -8.97 5.39 -20.52
CA HIS A 247 -9.53 4.13 -21.04
C HIS A 247 -9.46 2.92 -20.09
N ALA A 248 -9.11 3.12 -18.82
CA ALA A 248 -9.27 2.07 -17.82
C ALA A 248 -10.74 1.71 -17.65
N VAL A 249 -11.03 0.45 -17.35
CA VAL A 249 -12.39 0.02 -17.03
C VAL A 249 -12.82 0.71 -15.73
N VAL A 250 -14.00 1.32 -15.74
CA VAL A 250 -14.59 2.05 -14.62
C VAL A 250 -15.78 1.24 -14.16
N HIS A 251 -15.69 0.78 -12.92
CA HIS A 251 -16.79 0.13 -12.24
C HIS A 251 -17.32 1.07 -11.17
N TYR A 252 -18.64 1.16 -11.03
CA TYR A 252 -19.26 1.89 -9.92
C TYR A 252 -18.80 1.34 -8.56
N ARG A 253 -18.73 0.00 -8.46
CA ARG A 253 -18.14 -0.74 -7.31
C ARG A 253 -17.30 -1.90 -7.80
N LYS A 254 -16.30 -2.31 -7.02
CA LYS A 254 -15.48 -3.48 -7.38
C LYS A 254 -16.37 -4.75 -7.47
N PRO A 255 -16.28 -5.53 -8.56
CA PRO A 255 -17.04 -6.77 -8.70
C PRO A 255 -16.49 -7.85 -7.76
N ASP A 256 -17.38 -8.62 -7.14
CA ASP A 256 -17.08 -9.75 -6.25
C ASP A 256 -16.02 -9.49 -5.17
N HIS A 257 -15.94 -8.26 -4.65
CA HIS A 257 -14.91 -7.88 -3.70
C HIS A 257 -14.93 -8.73 -2.43
N LEU A 258 -16.13 -9.08 -1.91
CA LEU A 258 -16.26 -9.97 -0.75
C LEU A 258 -15.63 -11.34 -1.00
N ALA A 259 -15.98 -12.00 -2.12
CA ALA A 259 -15.48 -13.34 -2.43
C ALA A 259 -13.96 -13.32 -2.68
N ARG A 260 -13.46 -12.32 -3.42
CA ARG A 260 -12.02 -12.15 -3.69
C ARG A 260 -11.24 -11.89 -2.40
N THR A 261 -11.70 -10.97 -1.57
CA THR A 261 -11.05 -10.64 -0.30
C THR A 261 -11.07 -11.84 0.65
N TRP A 262 -12.19 -12.57 0.77
CA TRP A 262 -12.24 -13.81 1.56
C TRP A 262 -11.29 -14.88 1.06
N ALA A 263 -11.23 -15.14 -0.25
CA ALA A 263 -10.33 -16.14 -0.82
C ALA A 263 -8.85 -15.82 -0.53
N LEU A 264 -8.44 -14.56 -0.72
CA LEU A 264 -7.08 -14.09 -0.42
C LEU A 264 -6.78 -14.15 1.08
N LEU A 265 -7.76 -13.81 1.93
CA LEU A 265 -7.61 -13.81 3.38
C LEU A 265 -7.51 -15.24 3.96
N LEU A 266 -8.33 -16.17 3.45
CA LEU A 266 -8.25 -17.59 3.80
C LEU A 266 -6.91 -18.17 3.38
N ALA A 267 -6.44 -17.87 2.17
CA ALA A 267 -5.11 -18.28 1.72
C ALA A 267 -4.02 -17.71 2.64
N ALA A 268 -4.10 -16.43 3.00
CA ALA A 268 -3.15 -15.81 3.92
C ALA A 268 -3.15 -16.48 5.31
N MET A 269 -4.31 -16.84 5.85
CA MET A 269 -4.43 -17.54 7.13
C MET A 269 -3.80 -18.95 7.07
N VAL A 270 -3.97 -19.67 5.96
CA VAL A 270 -3.32 -20.97 5.75
C VAL A 270 -1.80 -20.84 5.73
N PHE A 271 -1.24 -19.84 5.04
CA PHE A 271 0.21 -19.58 5.01
C PHE A 271 0.76 -18.97 6.30
N TYR A 272 -0.09 -18.36 7.14
CA TYR A 272 0.34 -17.81 8.43
C TYR A 272 0.80 -18.89 9.41
N ILE A 273 0.21 -20.10 9.36
CA ILE A 273 0.62 -21.23 10.19
C ILE A 273 2.08 -21.65 9.89
N PRO A 274 2.46 -22.05 8.66
CA PRO A 274 3.84 -22.41 8.36
C PRO A 274 4.80 -21.23 8.52
N ALA A 275 4.37 -19.98 8.31
CA ALA A 275 5.21 -18.81 8.56
C ALA A 275 5.68 -18.69 10.02
N ASN A 276 4.84 -19.09 10.99
CA ASN A 276 5.16 -19.00 12.42
C ASN A 276 5.74 -20.31 13.00
N VAL A 277 5.44 -21.46 12.38
CA VAL A 277 5.87 -22.77 12.85
C VAL A 277 7.22 -23.19 12.24
N LEU A 278 7.49 -22.82 10.99
CA LEU A 278 8.75 -23.17 10.34
C LEU A 278 9.91 -22.27 10.79
N PRO A 279 11.15 -22.77 10.76
CA PRO A 279 12.32 -21.95 11.03
C PRO A 279 12.40 -20.80 10.03
N VAL A 280 12.61 -19.59 10.54
CA VAL A 280 12.84 -18.39 9.73
C VAL A 280 14.32 -18.18 9.47
N MET A 281 15.17 -18.68 10.36
CA MET A 281 16.62 -18.59 10.24
C MET A 281 17.22 -19.93 10.66
N LYS A 282 18.12 -20.45 9.83
CA LYS A 282 18.96 -21.60 10.15
C LYS A 282 20.41 -21.13 10.23
N VAL A 283 21.08 -21.48 11.30
CA VAL A 283 22.50 -21.22 11.50
C VAL A 283 23.20 -22.56 11.46
N SER A 284 23.98 -22.78 10.40
CA SER A 284 24.88 -23.93 10.30
C SER A 284 26.26 -23.50 10.72
N SER A 285 26.77 -24.14 11.77
CA SER A 285 28.10 -23.89 12.32
C SER A 285 28.87 -25.20 12.48
N VAL A 286 30.20 -25.11 12.55
CA VAL A 286 31.08 -26.27 12.78
C VAL A 286 30.76 -26.98 14.12
N LEU A 287 30.13 -26.28 15.08
CA LEU A 287 29.74 -26.80 16.39
C LEU A 287 28.33 -27.43 16.42
N GLY A 288 27.55 -27.31 15.34
CA GLY A 288 26.19 -27.84 15.25
C GLY A 288 25.23 -26.88 14.52
N ASP A 289 24.10 -27.44 14.06
CA ASP A 289 23.03 -26.70 13.39
C ASP A 289 21.98 -26.24 14.40
N SER A 290 21.63 -24.96 14.38
CA SER A 290 20.50 -24.42 15.13
C SER A 290 19.47 -23.79 14.19
N ALA A 291 18.18 -23.99 14.50
CA ALA A 291 17.08 -23.48 13.71
C ALA A 291 16.07 -22.81 14.65
N HIS A 292 15.81 -21.53 14.42
CA HIS A 292 14.91 -20.74 15.26
C HIS A 292 13.67 -20.34 14.47
N THR A 293 12.50 -20.60 15.06
CA THR A 293 11.23 -20.01 14.61
C THR A 293 11.18 -18.55 15.05
N ILE A 294 10.23 -17.77 14.51
CA ILE A 294 10.02 -16.37 14.93
C ILE A 294 9.82 -16.28 16.44
N LEU A 295 8.86 -17.06 16.96
CA LEU A 295 8.53 -17.06 18.37
C LEU A 295 9.69 -17.64 19.22
N GLY A 296 10.40 -18.65 18.71
CA GLY A 296 11.60 -19.18 19.35
C GLY A 296 12.68 -18.11 19.51
N GLY A 297 12.94 -17.33 18.46
CA GLY A 297 13.89 -16.22 18.50
C GLY A 297 13.48 -15.11 19.47
N VAL A 298 12.19 -14.79 19.56
CA VAL A 298 11.66 -13.82 20.54
C VAL A 298 11.89 -14.30 21.97
N VAL A 299 11.57 -15.56 22.27
CA VAL A 299 11.74 -16.13 23.62
C VAL A 299 13.22 -16.17 24.03
N GLU A 300 14.10 -16.49 23.09
CA GLU A 300 15.53 -16.53 23.35
C GLU A 300 16.11 -15.13 23.65
N LEU A 301 15.76 -14.13 22.83
CA LEU A 301 16.15 -12.74 23.05
C LEU A 301 15.62 -12.20 24.39
N TRP A 302 14.41 -12.62 24.77
CA TRP A 302 13.81 -12.27 26.05
C TRP A 302 14.63 -12.84 27.22
N ASN A 303 15.04 -14.11 27.12
CA ASN A 303 15.83 -14.78 28.14
C ASN A 303 17.26 -14.23 28.24
N MET A 304 17.83 -13.76 27.13
CA MET A 304 19.12 -13.07 27.10
C MET A 304 19.09 -11.65 27.70
N GLY A 305 17.91 -11.17 28.14
CA GLY A 305 17.75 -9.84 28.73
C GLY A 305 17.56 -8.70 27.72
N SER A 306 17.51 -9.00 26.43
CA SER A 306 17.32 -8.02 25.35
C SER A 306 15.83 -7.78 25.04
N TRP A 307 15.08 -7.35 26.08
CA TRP A 307 13.61 -7.23 26.01
C TRP A 307 13.12 -6.28 24.93
N ASP A 308 13.87 -5.20 24.66
CA ASP A 308 13.52 -4.21 23.64
C ASP A 308 13.50 -4.82 22.23
N ILE A 309 14.53 -5.60 21.88
CA ILE A 309 14.65 -6.24 20.57
C ILE A 309 13.61 -7.35 20.42
N ALA A 310 13.39 -8.14 21.47
CA ALA A 310 12.37 -9.19 21.49
C ALA A 310 10.97 -8.62 21.22
N LEU A 311 10.63 -7.48 21.84
CA LEU A 311 9.33 -6.81 21.65
C LEU A 311 9.17 -6.29 20.22
N ILE A 312 10.20 -5.67 19.65
CA ILE A 312 10.17 -5.17 18.27
C ILE A 312 9.89 -6.32 17.29
N VAL A 313 10.61 -7.43 17.40
CA VAL A 313 10.42 -8.60 16.52
C VAL A 313 9.04 -9.22 16.70
N PHE A 314 8.57 -9.37 17.94
CA PHE A 314 7.23 -9.91 18.21
C PHE A 314 6.12 -9.05 17.58
N ILE A 315 6.21 -7.72 17.75
CA ILE A 315 5.21 -6.79 17.21
C ILE A 315 5.24 -6.83 15.67
N ALA A 316 6.42 -6.74 15.06
CA ALA A 316 6.57 -6.71 13.61
C ALA A 316 6.12 -8.01 12.94
N SER A 317 6.50 -9.16 13.50
CA SER A 317 6.30 -10.47 12.85
C SER A 317 5.01 -11.18 13.21
N VAL A 318 4.49 -10.98 14.42
CA VAL A 318 3.31 -11.71 14.90
C VAL A 318 2.13 -10.76 15.02
N ALA A 319 2.27 -9.70 15.81
CA ALA A 319 1.15 -8.83 16.16
C ALA A 319 0.63 -8.02 14.96
N VAL A 320 1.52 -7.46 14.13
CA VAL A 320 1.15 -6.64 12.97
C VAL A 320 0.37 -7.44 11.92
N PRO A 321 0.85 -8.60 11.41
CA PRO A 321 0.08 -9.41 10.47
C PRO A 321 -1.23 -9.92 11.07
N LEU A 322 -1.23 -10.35 12.34
CA LEU A 322 -2.44 -10.80 13.02
C LEU A 322 -3.49 -9.69 13.11
N THR A 323 -3.07 -8.48 13.49
CA THR A 323 -3.96 -7.30 13.54
C THR A 323 -4.54 -7.00 12.17
N LYS A 324 -3.73 -7.10 11.10
CA LYS A 324 -4.18 -6.90 9.71
C LYS A 324 -5.23 -7.93 9.30
N LEU A 325 -5.00 -9.21 9.60
CA LEU A 325 -5.95 -10.30 9.35
C LEU A 325 -7.27 -10.06 10.10
N LEU A 326 -7.21 -9.81 11.41
CA LEU A 326 -8.39 -9.56 12.24
C LEU A 326 -9.17 -8.32 11.80
N ALA A 327 -8.48 -7.23 11.45
CA ALA A 327 -9.12 -6.01 10.98
C ALA A 327 -9.86 -6.24 9.65
N LEU A 328 -9.26 -6.94 8.69
CA LEU A 328 -9.91 -7.28 7.43
C LEU A 328 -11.10 -8.23 7.62
N ILE A 329 -10.98 -9.24 8.50
CA ILE A 329 -12.10 -10.13 8.87
C ILE A 329 -13.25 -9.31 9.45
N LEU A 330 -12.96 -8.40 10.39
CA LEU A 330 -13.98 -7.56 11.02
C LEU A 330 -14.67 -6.67 10.00
N LEU A 331 -13.92 -6.04 9.08
CA LEU A 331 -14.48 -5.22 8.01
C LEU A 331 -15.38 -6.03 7.06
N LEU A 332 -14.98 -7.25 6.70
CA LEU A 332 -15.77 -8.16 5.86
C LEU A 332 -17.05 -8.64 6.56
N LEU A 333 -16.95 -9.10 7.82
CA LEU A 333 -18.10 -9.58 8.59
C LEU A 333 -19.12 -8.46 8.82
N THR A 334 -18.66 -7.26 9.16
CA THR A 334 -19.55 -6.12 9.40
C THR A 334 -20.27 -5.67 8.13
N GLU A 335 -19.62 -5.76 6.96
CA GLU A 335 -20.28 -5.52 5.68
C GLU A 335 -21.27 -6.65 5.33
N GLN A 336 -20.91 -7.91 5.55
CA GLN A 336 -21.76 -9.07 5.26
C GLN A 336 -23.01 -9.10 6.15
N TRP A 337 -22.89 -8.66 7.40
CA TRP A 337 -24.02 -8.46 8.32
C TRP A 337 -24.79 -7.16 8.04
N ARG A 338 -24.44 -6.43 6.98
CA ARG A 338 -25.05 -5.16 6.56
C ARG A 338 -25.11 -4.11 7.67
N SER A 339 -24.12 -4.10 8.56
CA SER A 339 -24.07 -3.15 9.68
C SER A 339 -23.67 -1.75 9.19
N THR A 340 -24.52 -0.76 9.46
CA THR A 340 -24.30 0.67 9.18
C THR A 340 -23.73 1.42 10.39
N THR A 341 -23.51 0.74 11.51
CA THR A 341 -22.99 1.38 12.73
C THR A 341 -21.50 1.71 12.61
N ASN A 342 -21.10 2.89 13.14
CA ASN A 342 -19.70 3.31 13.30
C ASN A 342 -18.83 3.29 12.01
N LEU A 343 -19.35 3.78 10.88
CA LEU A 343 -18.64 3.79 9.59
C LEU A 343 -17.37 4.65 9.56
N ARG A 344 -17.33 5.75 10.33
CA ARG A 344 -16.12 6.59 10.48
C ARG A 344 -14.97 5.82 11.14
N PRO A 345 -15.14 5.19 12.32
CA PRO A 345 -14.14 4.27 12.88
C PRO A 345 -13.71 3.15 11.93
N ARG A 346 -14.63 2.55 11.18
CA ARG A 346 -14.30 1.50 10.19
C ARG A 346 -13.44 2.04 9.05
N THR A 347 -13.70 3.26 8.59
CA THR A 347 -12.85 3.93 7.60
C THR A 347 -11.44 4.17 8.13
N ARG A 348 -11.31 4.61 9.39
CA ARG A 348 -9.99 4.77 10.02
C ARG A 348 -9.26 3.44 10.20
N LEU A 349 -9.98 2.37 10.56
CA LEU A 349 -9.41 1.03 10.65
C LEU A 349 -8.89 0.57 9.28
N TYR A 350 -9.67 0.76 8.22
CA TYR A 350 -9.24 0.45 6.86
C TYR A 350 -7.99 1.25 6.44
N GLN A 351 -7.95 2.56 6.73
CA GLN A 351 -6.77 3.40 6.48
C GLN A 351 -5.54 2.93 7.27
N MET A 352 -5.73 2.50 8.51
CA MET A 352 -4.66 1.93 9.33
C MET A 352 -4.15 0.60 8.73
N VAL A 353 -5.04 -0.24 8.22
CA VAL A 353 -4.70 -1.50 7.53
C VAL A 353 -3.89 -1.24 6.25
N GLU A 354 -4.30 -0.28 5.42
CA GLU A 354 -3.54 0.13 4.24
C GLU A 354 -2.18 0.70 4.61
N PHE A 355 -2.12 1.56 5.64
CA PHE A 355 -0.87 2.14 6.11
C PHE A 355 0.10 1.08 6.62
N ILE A 356 -0.36 0.15 7.46
CA ILE A 356 0.44 -0.96 8.02
C ILE A 356 0.89 -1.94 6.93
N GLY A 357 0.10 -2.10 5.86
CA GLY A 357 0.33 -3.09 4.81
C GLY A 357 1.72 -3.05 4.19
N GLN A 358 2.26 -1.86 3.94
CA GLN A 358 3.62 -1.69 3.40
C GLN A 358 4.72 -2.13 4.38
N TRP A 359 4.51 -1.95 5.69
CA TRP A 359 5.51 -2.25 6.74
C TRP A 359 5.65 -3.74 7.02
N SER A 360 4.68 -4.55 6.62
CA SER A 360 4.67 -5.98 6.95
C SER A 360 5.81 -6.77 6.30
N MET A 361 6.56 -6.19 5.34
CA MET A 361 7.73 -6.85 4.72
C MET A 361 9.04 -6.63 5.50
N LEU A 362 9.03 -5.86 6.59
CA LEU A 362 10.21 -5.57 7.43
C LEU A 362 11.01 -6.83 7.75
N ASP A 363 10.35 -7.88 8.20
CA ASP A 363 11.04 -9.08 8.71
C ASP A 363 11.77 -9.85 7.61
N VAL A 364 11.22 -9.88 6.39
CA VAL A 364 11.89 -10.49 5.23
C VAL A 364 13.19 -9.74 4.94
N PHE A 365 13.17 -8.40 5.01
CA PHE A 365 14.37 -7.59 4.85
C PHE A 365 15.37 -7.77 5.99
N VAL A 366 14.91 -7.89 7.24
CA VAL A 366 15.81 -8.17 8.38
C VAL A 366 16.51 -9.51 8.19
N VAL A 367 15.76 -10.57 7.85
CA VAL A 367 16.32 -11.92 7.67
C VAL A 367 17.37 -11.96 6.57
N ILE A 368 17.09 -11.35 5.41
CA ILE A 368 18.04 -11.37 4.29
C ILE A 368 19.32 -10.58 4.61
N LEU A 369 19.21 -9.47 5.35
CA LEU A 369 20.37 -8.67 5.75
C LEU A 369 21.21 -9.36 6.81
N LEU A 370 20.56 -10.03 7.77
CA LEU A 370 21.26 -10.84 8.76
C LEU A 370 22.00 -12.01 8.09
N ALA A 371 21.35 -12.69 7.14
CA ALA A 371 21.99 -13.73 6.35
C ALA A 371 23.23 -13.20 5.62
N ALA A 372 23.15 -12.02 5.01
CA ALA A 372 24.26 -11.42 4.28
C ALA A 372 25.41 -10.93 5.17
N LEU A 373 25.10 -10.29 6.30
CA LEU A 373 26.09 -9.67 7.18
C LEU A 373 26.79 -10.69 8.09
N ALA A 374 26.16 -11.83 8.34
CA ALA A 374 26.68 -12.88 9.21
C ALA A 374 27.16 -14.13 8.44
N ASP A 375 27.27 -14.05 7.11
CA ASP A 375 27.86 -15.10 6.29
C ASP A 375 29.39 -14.98 6.27
N PHE A 376 30.06 -15.78 7.11
CA PHE A 376 31.52 -15.93 7.06
C PHE A 376 31.85 -17.29 6.46
N GLN A 377 32.33 -17.26 5.22
CA GLN A 377 32.73 -18.46 4.48
C GLN A 377 33.64 -19.36 5.34
N GLY A 378 33.15 -20.57 5.64
CA GLY A 378 33.89 -21.62 6.36
C GLY A 378 33.78 -21.61 7.88
N LEU A 379 33.10 -20.64 8.50
CA LEU A 379 32.93 -20.57 9.97
C LEU A 379 31.47 -20.69 10.41
N MET A 380 30.60 -19.88 9.81
CA MET A 380 29.19 -19.78 10.17
C MET A 380 28.41 -19.31 8.95
N GLU A 381 27.38 -20.06 8.58
CA GLU A 381 26.45 -19.72 7.50
C GLU A 381 25.07 -19.50 8.10
N ILE A 382 24.49 -18.32 7.85
CA ILE A 382 23.11 -18.01 8.21
C ILE A 382 22.28 -18.03 6.93
N SER A 383 21.29 -18.92 6.88
CA SER A 383 20.41 -19.09 5.73
C SER A 383 18.94 -18.78 6.09
N ALA A 384 18.23 -18.20 5.12
CA ALA A 384 16.82 -17.85 5.26
C ALA A 384 15.93 -19.10 5.26
N GLY A 385 15.31 -19.43 6.39
CA GLY A 385 14.45 -20.61 6.49
C GLY A 385 13.15 -20.50 5.68
N ALA A 386 12.48 -21.64 5.46
CA ALA A 386 11.21 -21.71 4.73
C ALA A 386 10.09 -20.85 5.37
N GLY A 387 10.18 -20.56 6.67
CA GLY A 387 9.27 -19.64 7.35
C GLY A 387 9.30 -18.23 6.76
N ALA A 388 10.48 -17.73 6.32
CA ALA A 388 10.62 -16.40 5.73
C ALA A 388 9.88 -16.30 4.39
N ALA A 389 9.94 -17.35 3.56
CA ALA A 389 9.21 -17.43 2.30
C ALA A 389 7.69 -17.48 2.55
N ALA A 390 7.23 -18.32 3.47
CA ALA A 390 5.82 -18.41 3.84
C ALA A 390 5.29 -17.07 4.39
N PHE A 391 6.09 -16.39 5.23
CA PHE A 391 5.76 -15.07 5.76
C PHE A 391 5.63 -14.03 4.64
N GLY A 392 6.57 -14.01 3.69
CA GLY A 392 6.49 -13.14 2.51
C GLY A 392 5.19 -13.33 1.72
N VAL A 393 4.76 -14.59 1.53
CA VAL A 393 3.49 -14.90 0.86
C VAL A 393 2.29 -14.34 1.64
N VAL A 394 2.27 -14.45 2.98
CA VAL A 394 1.22 -13.84 3.81
C VAL A 394 1.16 -12.33 3.61
N VAL A 395 2.29 -11.65 3.57
CA VAL A 395 2.36 -10.19 3.35
C VAL A 395 1.75 -9.82 2.01
N ILE A 396 2.13 -10.51 0.93
CA ILE A 396 1.60 -10.29 -0.42
C ILE A 396 0.08 -10.53 -0.45
N LEU A 397 -0.38 -11.68 0.06
CA LEU A 397 -1.80 -12.05 0.05
C LEU A 397 -2.66 -11.08 0.86
N THR A 398 -2.21 -10.67 2.04
CA THR A 398 -2.95 -9.69 2.86
C THR A 398 -2.96 -8.29 2.25
N MET A 399 -1.93 -7.92 1.49
CA MET A 399 -1.88 -6.66 0.75
C MET A 399 -2.83 -6.68 -0.45
N LEU A 400 -2.86 -7.79 -1.21
CA LEU A 400 -3.84 -8.01 -2.27
C LEU A 400 -5.28 -8.07 -1.73
N ALA A 401 -5.50 -8.68 -0.56
CA ALA A 401 -6.81 -8.73 0.09
C ALA A 401 -7.32 -7.33 0.44
N ALA A 402 -6.46 -6.49 1.03
CA ALA A 402 -6.78 -5.10 1.33
C ALA A 402 -7.09 -4.31 0.05
N MET A 403 -6.27 -4.43 -1.00
CA MET A 403 -6.51 -3.78 -2.29
C MET A 403 -7.78 -4.27 -3.00
N SER A 404 -8.23 -5.49 -2.73
CA SER A 404 -9.45 -6.06 -3.32
C SER A 404 -10.72 -5.58 -2.60
N PHE A 405 -10.63 -5.26 -1.31
CA PHE A 405 -11.75 -4.78 -0.51
C PHE A 405 -12.23 -3.39 -1.00
N ASP A 406 -13.55 -3.13 -0.92
CA ASP A 406 -14.17 -1.86 -1.32
C ASP A 406 -15.07 -1.34 -0.20
N LEU A 407 -14.52 -0.46 0.65
CA LEU A 407 -15.25 0.10 1.80
C LEU A 407 -16.48 0.91 1.38
N ARG A 408 -16.54 1.42 0.14
CA ARG A 408 -17.63 2.29 -0.34
C ARG A 408 -19.00 1.62 -0.24
N ARG A 409 -19.07 0.28 -0.36
CA ARG A 409 -20.32 -0.47 -0.17
C ARG A 409 -20.91 -0.36 1.23
N SER A 410 -20.07 -0.26 2.27
CA SER A 410 -20.56 -0.09 3.64
C SER A 410 -21.22 1.29 3.83
N TRP A 411 -20.77 2.30 3.09
CA TRP A 411 -21.38 3.63 3.07
C TRP A 411 -22.66 3.67 2.21
N ASP A 412 -22.72 2.94 1.10
CA ASP A 412 -23.96 2.83 0.31
C ASP A 412 -25.12 2.21 1.11
N LEU A 413 -24.81 1.27 2.01
CA LEU A 413 -25.81 0.66 2.90
C LEU A 413 -26.43 1.67 3.89
N GLU A 414 -25.67 2.67 4.32
CA GLU A 414 -26.17 3.76 5.17
C GLU A 414 -27.15 4.63 4.40
N ASP A 415 -26.81 4.99 3.16
CA ASP A 415 -27.70 5.81 2.31
C ASP A 415 -29.05 5.13 2.07
N VAL A 416 -29.06 3.79 1.90
CA VAL A 416 -30.29 3.01 1.76
C VAL A 416 -31.08 2.95 3.08
N SER A 417 -30.40 2.74 4.22
CA SER A 417 -31.05 2.71 5.53
C SER A 417 -31.72 4.05 5.87
N GLU A 418 -31.05 5.18 5.60
CA GLU A 418 -31.61 6.51 5.85
C GLU A 418 -32.84 6.79 4.97
N LEU A 419 -32.85 6.31 3.73
CA LEU A 419 -34.00 6.43 2.82
C LEU A 419 -35.19 5.59 3.30
N ASP A 420 -34.94 4.36 3.78
CA ASP A 420 -35.97 3.47 4.32
C ASP A 420 -36.57 4.03 5.63
N ASP A 421 -35.75 4.63 6.50
CA ASP A 421 -36.19 5.27 7.75
C ASP A 421 -36.95 6.59 7.49
N ALA A 422 -36.60 7.31 6.42
CA ALA A 422 -37.26 8.56 6.03
C ALA A 422 -38.58 8.36 5.26
N ALA A 423 -38.84 7.15 4.75
CA ALA A 423 -40.11 6.82 4.13
C ALA A 423 -41.23 6.86 5.21
N PRO A 424 -42.28 7.68 5.05
CA PRO A 424 -43.35 7.73 6.05
C PRO A 424 -44.00 6.34 6.15
N ALA A 425 -44.17 5.84 7.38
CA ALA A 425 -44.90 4.61 7.69
C ALA A 425 -46.38 4.74 7.27
N GLY A 426 -46.65 4.61 5.99
CA GLY A 426 -47.97 4.78 5.37
C GLY A 426 -48.43 3.48 4.71
N GLY A 427 -49.04 2.59 5.50
CA GLY A 427 -49.62 1.37 4.95
C GLY A 427 -50.23 0.42 5.98
N GLY A 428 -51.13 0.90 6.83
CA GLY A 428 -51.83 0.08 7.82
C GLY A 428 -53.32 0.38 7.91
N ARG A 429 -54.13 -0.52 7.33
CA ARG A 429 -55.60 -0.70 7.47
C ARG A 429 -56.52 0.22 6.66
N ALA A 430 -56.77 -0.19 5.41
CA ALA A 430 -58.11 -0.11 4.86
C ALA A 430 -59.03 -1.04 5.69
N ALA A 431 -59.79 -0.45 6.61
CA ALA A 431 -60.89 -1.14 7.27
C ALA A 431 -62.07 -1.22 6.30
N SER A 432 -62.38 -2.44 5.88
CA SER A 432 -63.64 -2.81 5.27
C SER A 432 -64.80 -2.44 6.19
N ALA A 433 -65.67 -1.53 5.77
CA ALA A 433 -67.02 -1.39 6.30
C ALA A 433 -67.99 -1.33 5.12
N ALA A 434 -68.37 -2.52 4.64
CA ALA A 434 -69.57 -2.69 3.86
C ALA A 434 -70.74 -2.94 4.82
N GLY A 435 -71.84 -2.22 4.64
CA GLY A 435 -73.19 -2.66 5.02
C GLY A 435 -73.83 -1.95 6.21
N ALA A 436 -74.66 -0.94 5.93
CA ALA A 436 -76.03 -0.85 6.47
C ALA A 436 -76.82 0.25 5.74
N GLN A 437 -77.65 -0.16 4.79
CA GLN A 437 -78.86 0.57 4.41
C GLN A 437 -79.87 0.46 5.56
N ALA A 438 -80.44 1.57 5.99
CA ALA A 438 -81.82 1.69 6.49
C ALA A 438 -82.14 3.17 6.76
N GLY A 439 -83.13 3.72 6.07
CA GLY A 439 -83.66 5.07 6.26
C GLY A 439 -83.99 5.76 4.96
#